data_AF-A0A9N9XHP4-F1
#
_entry.id   AF-A0A9N9XHP4-F1
#
_cell.length_a   1.000
_cell.length_b   1.000
_cell.length_c   1.000
_cell.angle_alpha   90.00
_cell.angle_beta   90.00
_cell.angle_gamma   90.00
#
_symmetry.space_group_name_H-M   'P 1'
#
loop_
_entity.id
_entity.type
_entity.pdbx_description
1 polymer ?
#
loop_
_entity_poly.entity_id
_entity_poly.type
_entity_poly.pdbx_seq_one_letter_code
_entity_poly.pdbx_strand_id
1 'polypeptide(L)'
;MDNDHKKSHMPNSDVCTFSMDLQQVFSLPALIHSKMYYLRQLSVYNFGIHIGDNNGVFTFLWHEGQTGRGGNETASAMLKAVRCCKITPNRKLIVWSDNCGAQNKN
;
A
#
# COMPACT_ATOMS: atom_id res chain seq x y z
N MET A 1 10.32 13.28 2.18
CA MET A 1 8.89 13.19 1.83
C MET A 1 8.33 14.53 1.35
N ASP A 2 8.13 15.57 2.18
CA ASP A 2 7.48 16.82 1.73
C ASP A 2 8.19 17.53 0.58
N ASN A 3 9.52 17.64 0.63
CA ASN A 3 10.29 18.27 -0.44
C ASN A 3 10.27 17.47 -1.75
N ASP A 4 10.15 16.14 -1.67
CA ASP A 4 10.09 15.25 -2.83
C ASP A 4 8.70 15.24 -3.45
N HIS A 5 7.66 15.37 -2.63
CA HIS A 5 6.27 15.51 -3.06
C HIS A 5 6.06 16.83 -3.82
N LYS A 6 6.65 17.93 -3.31
CA LYS A 6 6.64 19.23 -4.00
C LYS A 6 7.37 19.17 -5.34
N LYS A 7 8.49 18.43 -5.41
CA LYS A 7 9.24 18.23 -6.66
C LYS A 7 8.48 17.38 -7.66
N SER A 8 7.75 16.35 -7.23
CA SER A 8 6.95 15.52 -8.16
C SER A 8 5.78 16.28 -8.77
N HIS A 9 5.20 17.24 -8.04
CA HIS A 9 4.03 18.00 -8.53
C HIS A 9 4.38 19.08 -9.58
N MET A 10 5.67 19.35 -9.82
CA MET A 10 6.08 20.32 -10.83
C MET A 10 5.83 19.78 -12.24
N PRO A 11 5.27 20.59 -13.16
CA PRO A 11 5.11 20.18 -14.55
C PRO A 11 6.49 19.88 -15.16
N ASN A 12 6.62 18.75 -15.85
CA ASN A 12 7.87 18.24 -16.43
C ASN A 12 8.94 17.77 -15.42
N SER A 13 8.52 17.38 -14.21
CA SER A 13 9.43 16.81 -13.22
C SER A 13 9.90 15.39 -13.59
N ASP A 14 11.22 15.19 -13.57
CA ASP A 14 11.83 13.87 -13.74
C ASP A 14 11.60 12.95 -12.54
N VAL A 15 10.97 13.42 -11.47
CA VAL A 15 10.78 12.65 -10.22
C VAL A 15 9.31 12.29 -10.04
N CYS A 16 9.05 11.02 -9.73
CA CYS A 16 7.76 10.52 -9.29
C CYS A 16 7.91 9.99 -7.86
N THR A 17 7.01 10.39 -6.97
CA THR A 17 7.09 10.03 -5.54
C THR A 17 5.92 9.12 -5.17
N PHE A 18 6.21 7.95 -4.64
CA PHE A 18 5.22 7.03 -4.06
C PHE A 18 5.38 7.02 -2.54
N SER A 19 4.28 7.13 -1.83
CA SER A 19 4.23 6.90 -0.39
C SER A 19 3.38 5.69 -0.12
N MET A 20 3.95 4.64 0.45
CA MET A 20 3.25 3.40 0.74
C MET A 20 3.06 3.20 2.23
N ASP A 21 1.91 2.63 2.59
CA ASP A 21 1.54 2.27 3.96
C ASP A 21 0.80 0.93 3.96
N LEU A 22 1.08 0.09 4.96
CA LEU A 22 0.39 -1.18 5.16
C LEU A 22 -0.40 -1.10 6.47
N GLN A 23 -1.72 -1.05 6.36
CA GLN A 23 -2.59 -0.90 7.51
C GLN A 23 -2.48 -2.11 8.47
N GLN A 24 -2.79 -1.89 9.74
CA GLN A 24 -3.01 -2.96 10.71
C GLN A 24 -4.05 -3.95 10.17
N VAL A 25 -3.77 -5.25 10.37
CA VAL A 25 -4.67 -6.34 9.97
C VAL A 25 -6.02 -6.12 10.64
N PHE A 26 -7.09 -6.10 9.85
CA PHE A 26 -8.45 -6.05 10.38
C PHE A 26 -9.20 -7.33 10.05
N SER A 27 -10.01 -7.74 11.00
CA SER A 27 -10.72 -8.99 10.99
C SER A 27 -12.16 -8.81 10.51
N LEU A 28 -12.59 -9.61 9.53
CA LEU A 28 -13.97 -9.60 9.03
C LEU A 28 -14.69 -10.92 9.34
N PRO A 29 -16.01 -10.90 9.60
CA PRO A 29 -16.87 -9.72 9.77
C PRO A 29 -16.65 -9.01 11.12
N ALA A 30 -16.89 -7.69 11.14
CA ALA A 30 -16.87 -6.88 12.35
C ALA A 30 -18.13 -7.17 13.19
N LEU A 31 -18.05 -8.16 14.07
CA LEU A 31 -19.14 -8.58 14.96
C LEU A 31 -18.87 -8.07 16.38
N ILE A 32 -19.89 -7.50 16.99
CA ILE A 32 -19.84 -6.91 18.35
C ILE A 32 -20.23 -7.90 19.47
N HIS A 33 -20.54 -9.15 19.13
CA HIS A 33 -21.02 -10.15 20.09
C HIS A 33 -19.91 -11.11 20.55
N SER A 34 -19.96 -11.51 21.83
CA SER A 34 -18.97 -12.38 22.50
C SER A 34 -18.73 -13.73 21.81
N LYS A 35 -19.67 -14.22 20.99
CA LYS A 35 -19.51 -15.43 20.18
C LYS A 35 -18.33 -15.35 19.19
N MET A 36 -17.91 -14.14 18.82
CA MET A 36 -16.77 -13.90 17.93
C MET A 36 -15.44 -14.39 18.53
N TYR A 37 -15.29 -14.41 19.85
CA TYR A 37 -14.09 -14.93 20.51
C TYR A 37 -13.84 -16.41 20.19
N TYR A 38 -14.91 -17.18 19.93
CA TYR A 38 -14.84 -18.61 19.63
C TYR A 38 -14.84 -18.92 18.13
N LEU A 39 -14.97 -17.90 17.27
CA LEU A 39 -15.00 -18.07 15.82
C LEU A 39 -13.74 -17.47 15.20
N ARG A 40 -13.17 -18.17 14.21
CA ARG A 40 -12.04 -17.65 13.45
C ARG A 40 -12.52 -16.52 12.52
N GLN A 41 -12.01 -15.32 12.73
CA GLN A 41 -12.26 -14.21 11.82
C GLN A 41 -11.31 -14.25 10.63
N LEU A 42 -11.77 -13.76 9.48
CA LEU A 42 -10.98 -13.64 8.29
C LEU A 42 -10.03 -12.46 8.41
N SER A 43 -8.73 -12.71 8.35
CA SER A 43 -7.72 -11.65 8.33
C SER A 43 -7.65 -11.00 6.96
N VAL A 44 -7.83 -9.67 6.93
CA VAL A 44 -7.79 -8.86 5.70
C VAL A 44 -6.64 -7.86 5.78
N TYR A 45 -5.93 -7.74 4.67
CA TYR A 45 -4.76 -6.90 4.51
C TYR A 45 -5.09 -5.77 3.54
N ASN A 46 -4.76 -4.55 3.94
CA ASN A 46 -4.98 -3.35 3.14
C ASN A 46 -3.65 -2.62 2.94
N PHE A 47 -3.25 -2.48 1.68
CA PHE A 47 -2.03 -1.80 1.28
C PHE A 47 -2.35 -0.57 0.44
N GLY A 48 -1.98 0.60 0.96
CA GLY A 48 -2.20 1.89 0.32
C GLY A 48 -0.93 2.40 -0.35
N ILE A 49 -1.07 2.95 -1.56
CA ILE A 49 -0.02 3.67 -2.27
C ILE A 49 -0.58 5.02 -2.69
N HIS A 50 0.02 6.08 -2.19
CA HIS A 50 -0.24 7.46 -2.58
C HIS A 50 0.79 7.93 -3.60
N ILE A 51 0.34 8.58 -4.66
CA ILE A 51 1.17 9.07 -5.75
C ILE A 51 1.25 10.58 -5.69
N GLY A 52 2.46 11.10 -5.50
CA GLY A 52 2.69 12.54 -5.39
C GLY A 52 2.65 13.34 -6.68
N ASP A 53 2.53 12.68 -7.83
CA ASP A 53 2.48 13.32 -9.13
C ASP A 53 1.07 13.91 -9.39
N ASN A 54 0.04 13.06 -9.41
CA ASN A 54 -1.35 13.49 -9.63
C ASN A 54 -2.25 13.44 -8.38
N ASN A 55 -1.66 13.16 -7.20
CA ASN A 55 -2.38 12.97 -5.95
C ASN A 55 -3.33 11.74 -5.97
N GLY A 56 -3.02 10.76 -6.81
CA GLY A 56 -3.77 9.53 -6.99
C GLY A 56 -3.49 8.53 -5.88
N VAL A 57 -4.50 7.74 -5.54
CA VAL A 57 -4.41 6.72 -4.49
C VAL A 57 -4.79 5.37 -5.04
N PHE A 58 -3.94 4.38 -4.79
CA PHE A 58 -4.23 2.97 -5.06
C PHE A 58 -4.33 2.21 -3.74
N THR A 59 -5.41 1.47 -3.60
CA THR A 59 -5.67 0.64 -2.42
C THR A 59 -5.79 -0.80 -2.87
N PHE A 60 -4.90 -1.66 -2.38
CA PHE A 60 -4.88 -3.08 -2.66
C PHE A 60 -5.39 -3.85 -1.45
N LEU A 61 -6.49 -4.56 -1.64
CA LEU A 61 -7.14 -5.36 -0.61
C LEU A 61 -7.01 -6.84 -0.95
N TRP A 62 -6.55 -7.65 -0.01
CA TRP A 62 -6.59 -9.10 -0.11
C TRP A 62 -6.79 -9.73 1.27
N HIS A 63 -7.21 -10.99 1.30
CA HIS A 63 -7.45 -11.73 2.55
C HIS A 63 -6.50 -12.93 2.67
N GLU A 64 -6.35 -13.47 3.88
CA GLU A 64 -5.45 -14.60 4.19
C GLU A 64 -5.67 -15.84 3.30
N GLY A 65 -6.90 -16.06 2.84
CA GLY A 65 -7.24 -17.15 1.93
C GLY A 65 -6.77 -16.97 0.47
N GLN A 66 -6.39 -15.76 0.05
CA GLN A 66 -5.80 -15.53 -1.28
C GLN A 66 -4.29 -15.68 -1.24
N THR A 67 -3.64 -14.98 -0.30
CA THR A 67 -2.19 -14.99 -0.16
C THR A 67 -1.80 -14.45 1.23
N GLY A 68 -0.53 -14.60 1.59
CA GLY A 68 0.01 -14.15 2.87
C GLY A 68 0.17 -12.64 2.98
N ARG A 69 0.88 -12.22 4.04
CA ARG A 69 1.24 -10.82 4.33
C ARG A 69 2.77 -10.63 4.23
N GLY A 70 3.39 -11.24 3.22
CA GLY A 70 4.83 -11.19 3.02
C GLY A 70 5.27 -10.00 2.15
N GLY A 71 6.57 -9.88 1.97
CA GLY A 71 7.16 -8.87 1.08
C GLY A 71 6.83 -9.10 -0.40
N ASN A 72 6.56 -10.35 -0.81
CA ASN A 72 6.25 -10.70 -2.20
C ASN A 72 4.90 -10.12 -2.64
N GLU A 73 3.91 -10.14 -1.76
CA GLU A 73 2.59 -9.56 -1.99
C GLU A 73 2.69 -8.05 -2.12
N THR A 74 3.42 -7.41 -1.20
CA THR A 74 3.69 -5.96 -1.23
C THR A 74 4.43 -5.57 -2.51
N ALA A 75 5.45 -6.32 -2.92
CA ALA A 75 6.19 -6.08 -4.16
C ALA A 75 5.29 -6.24 -5.40
N SER A 76 4.42 -7.25 -5.41
CA SER A 76 3.47 -7.49 -6.50
C SER A 76 2.43 -6.37 -6.62
N ALA A 77 1.91 -5.89 -5.49
CA ALA A 77 0.99 -4.76 -5.43
C ALA A 77 1.67 -3.46 -5.91
N MET A 78 2.90 -3.21 -5.47
CA MET A 78 3.71 -2.08 -5.93
C MET A 78 3.97 -2.13 -7.44
N LEU A 79 4.34 -3.30 -7.98
CA LEU A 79 4.55 -3.48 -9.42
C LEU A 79 3.26 -3.22 -10.20
N LYS A 80 2.11 -3.66 -9.67
CA LYS A 80 0.79 -3.40 -10.27
C LYS A 80 0.48 -1.90 -10.27
N ALA A 81 0.76 -1.18 -9.19
CA ALA A 81 0.59 0.26 -9.13
C ALA A 81 1.46 1.00 -10.15
N VAL A 82 2.75 0.68 -10.25
CA VAL A 82 3.66 1.28 -11.24
C VAL A 82 3.13 1.10 -12.66
N ARG A 83 2.63 -0.10 -12.99
CA ARG A 83 2.03 -0.39 -14.31
C ARG A 83 0.74 0.39 -14.54
N CYS A 84 -0.14 0.48 -13.55
CA CYS A 84 -1.40 1.22 -13.66
C CYS A 84 -1.20 2.73 -13.79
N CYS A 85 -0.18 3.29 -13.13
CA CYS A 85 0.13 4.72 -13.18
C CYS A 85 0.67 5.20 -14.53
N LYS A 86 1.04 4.28 -15.44
CA LYS A 86 1.71 4.60 -16.71
C LYS A 86 2.86 5.61 -16.50
N ILE A 87 3.70 5.38 -15.49
CA ILE A 87 4.86 6.25 -15.22
C ILE A 87 5.66 6.35 -16.52
N THR A 88 5.87 7.57 -16.99
CA THR A 88 6.61 7.83 -18.21
C THR A 88 7.99 7.17 -18.10
N PRO A 89 8.43 6.40 -19.12
CA PRO A 89 9.78 5.85 -19.11
C PRO A 89 10.79 6.99 -18.94
N ASN A 90 11.79 6.78 -18.09
CA ASN A 90 12.87 7.73 -17.69
C ASN A 90 12.60 8.66 -16.49
N ARG A 91 11.52 8.49 -15.73
CA ARG A 91 11.36 9.20 -14.44
C ARG A 91 12.00 8.42 -13.28
N LYS A 92 12.68 9.15 -12.38
CA LYS A 92 13.19 8.65 -11.10
C LYS A 92 12.02 8.41 -10.15
N LEU A 93 11.79 7.14 -9.80
CA LEU A 93 10.80 6.76 -8.79
C LEU A 93 11.43 6.79 -7.40
N ILE A 94 10.90 7.66 -6.52
CA ILE A 94 11.25 7.71 -5.09
C ILE A 94 10.10 7.07 -4.31
N VAL A 95 10.41 6.03 -3.54
CA VAL A 95 9.40 5.32 -2.73
C VAL A 95 9.70 5.57 -1.26
N TRP A 96 8.71 6.13 -0.57
CA TRP A 96 8.70 6.32 0.87
C TRP A 96 7.85 5.24 1.51
N SER A 97 8.38 4.58 2.53
CA SER A 97 7.62 3.59 3.30
C SER A 97 7.91 3.70 4.78
N ASP A 98 6.85 3.69 5.57
CA ASP A 98 6.89 3.45 7.01
C ASP A 98 6.87 1.94 7.24
N ASN A 99 8.05 1.30 7.26
CA ASN A 99 8.21 -0.08 7.73
C ASN A 99 7.20 -1.11 7.14
N CYS A 100 6.82 -0.96 5.87
CA CYS A 100 5.73 -1.71 5.23
C CYS A 100 6.08 -3.15 4.82
N GLY A 101 7.31 -3.61 5.04
CA GLY A 101 7.80 -4.90 4.53
C GLY A 101 7.11 -6.13 5.18
N ALA A 102 6.65 -5.97 6.42
CA ALA A 102 5.89 -6.94 7.20
C ALA A 102 5.73 -6.34 8.60
N GLN A 103 4.73 -5.47 8.81
CA GLN A 103 4.57 -4.82 10.13
C GLN A 103 4.07 -5.85 11.16
N ASN A 104 5.02 -6.59 11.74
CA ASN A 104 4.93 -7.33 12.98
C ASN A 104 5.80 -6.57 13.99
N LYS A 105 5.29 -5.43 14.47
CA LYS A 105 5.84 -4.70 15.61
C LYS A 105 4.94 -5.04 16.80
N ASN A 106 5.12 -6.23 17.35
CA ASN A 106 4.58 -6.67 18.64
C ASN A 106 5.69 -7.44 19.35
#